data_AF-A0A2A7SFD6-F1
#
_entry.id   AF-A0A2A7SFD6-F1
#
_cell.length_a   1.000
_cell.length_b   1.000
_cell.length_c   1.000
_cell.angle_alpha   90.00
_cell.angle_beta   90.00
_cell.angle_gamma   90.00
#
_symmetry.space_group_name_H-M   'P 1'
#
loop_
_entity.id
_entity.type
_entity.pdbx_description
1 polymer ?
#
loop_
_entity_poly.entity_id
_entity_poly.type
_entity_poly.pdbx_seq_one_letter_code
_entity_poly.pdbx_strand_id
1 'polypeptide(L)' 'MSPLQYQKRLRRYEARSLLLRGSRDLGMVAASVGYDKLSQFHREYQRQFGLTPLQDARRLRAAR' A
#
# COMPACT_ATOMS: atom_id res chain seq x y z
N MET A 1 -19.03 0.21 7.42
CA MET A 1 -18.10 0.88 6.49
C MET A 1 -18.88 1.81 5.61
N SER A 2 -18.42 3.06 5.45
CA SER A 2 -19.00 3.96 4.43
C SER A 2 -18.40 3.67 3.04
N PRO A 3 -19.08 4.04 1.94
CA PRO A 3 -18.56 3.87 0.57
C PRO A 3 -17.14 4.44 0.38
N LEU A 4 -16.86 5.60 0.97
CA LEU A 4 -15.53 6.24 0.91
C LEU A 4 -14.46 5.41 1.64
N GLN A 5 -14.78 4.84 2.81
CA GLN A 5 -13.87 3.96 3.52
C GLN A 5 -13.57 2.68 2.71
N TYR A 6 -14.57 2.18 1.98
CA TYR A 6 -14.40 1.02 1.10
C TYR A 6 -13.48 1.32 -0.07
N GLN A 7 -13.67 2.46 -0.74
CA GLN A 7 -12.78 2.93 -1.79
C GLN A 7 -11.33 3.08 -1.31
N LYS A 8 -11.11 3.67 -0.13
CA LYS A 8 -9.77 3.77 0.48
C LYS A 8 -9.14 2.42 0.77
N ARG A 9 -9.95 1.43 1.14
CA ARG A 9 -9.47 0.06 1.37
C ARG A 9 -9.04 -0.61 0.05
N LEU A 10 -9.83 -0.42 -1.02
CA LEU A 10 -9.48 -0.93 -2.36
C LEU A 10 -8.17 -0.35 -2.88
N ARG A 11 -7.97 0.97 -2.79
CA ARG A 11 -6.71 1.64 -3.18
C ARG A 11 -5.49 1.06 -2.48
N ARG A 12 -5.61 0.70 -1.20
CA ARG A 12 -4.52 0.07 -0.43
C ARG A 12 -4.23 -1.38 -0.86
N TYR A 13 -5.25 -2.14 -1.25
CA TYR A 13 -5.04 -3.46 -1.86
C TYR A 13 -4.33 -3.37 -3.20
N GLU A 14 -4.70 -2.38 -4.02
CA GLU A 14 -4.02 -2.10 -5.28
C GLU A 14 -2.55 -1.73 -5.06
N ALA A 15 -2.25 -0.88 -4.07
CA ALA A 15 -0.89 -0.54 -3.70
C ALA A 15 -0.06 -1.78 -3.33
N ARG A 16 -0.65 -2.71 -2.58
CA ARG A 16 -0.01 -4.00 -2.23
C ARG A 16 0.30 -4.84 -3.46
N SER A 17 -0.61 -4.89 -4.44
CA SER A 17 -0.40 -5.57 -5.72
C SER A 17 0.75 -4.96 -6.53
N LEU A 18 0.87 -3.63 -6.55
CA LEU A 18 1.98 -2.94 -7.22
C LEU A 18 3.34 -3.26 -6.55
N LEU A 19 3.38 -3.22 -5.21
CA LEU A 19 4.57 -3.56 -4.44
C LEU A 19 5.03 -5.01 -4.68
N LEU A 20 4.08 -5.93 -4.79
CA LEU A 20 4.30 -7.33 -5.18
C LEU A 20 4.95 -7.48 -6.54
N ARG A 21 4.49 -6.70 -7.54
CA ARG A 21 4.99 -6.72 -8.92
C ARG A 21 6.39 -6.15 -9.08
N GLY A 22 7.02 -5.69 -8.01
CA GLY A 22 8.41 -5.23 -8.03
C GLY A 22 8.57 -3.72 -8.14
N SER A 23 7.52 -2.92 -7.87
CA SER A 23 7.67 -1.47 -7.77
C SER A 23 8.81 -1.13 -6.78
N ARG A 24 9.81 -0.39 -7.27
CA ARG A 24 11.00 -0.01 -6.49
C ARG A 24 10.83 1.32 -5.76
N ASP A 25 9.84 2.12 -6.15
CA ASP A 25 9.60 3.44 -5.59
C ASP A 25 8.26 3.47 -4.84
N LEU A 26 8.33 3.70 -3.54
CA LEU A 26 7.18 3.77 -2.67
C LEU A 26 6.36 5.06 -2.86
N GLY A 27 7.03 6.16 -3.19
CA GLY A 27 6.40 7.44 -3.49
C GLY A 27 5.54 7.35 -4.73
N MET A 28 6.06 6.74 -5.80
CA MET A 28 5.28 6.50 -7.02
C MET A 28 4.06 5.60 -6.78
N VAL A 29 4.20 4.52 -5.98
CA VAL A 29 3.05 3.66 -5.62
C VAL A 29 2.01 4.43 -4.80
N ALA A 30 2.44 5.24 -3.84
CA ALA A 30 1.52 6.04 -3.03
C ALA A 30 0.77 7.06 -3.90
N ALA A 31 1.47 7.76 -4.80
CA ALA A 31 0.88 8.69 -5.74
C ALA A 31 -0.11 8.00 -6.71
N SER A 32 0.26 6.83 -7.25
CA SER A 32 -0.59 6.12 -8.21
C SER A 32 -1.92 5.63 -7.62
N VAL A 33 -1.96 5.36 -6.31
CA VAL A 33 -3.19 4.99 -5.59
C VAL A 33 -3.87 6.18 -4.90
N GLY A 34 -3.46 7.41 -5.22
CA GLY A 34 -4.13 8.65 -4.84
C GLY A 34 -3.85 9.12 -3.41
N TYR A 35 -2.61 8.92 -2.92
CA TYR A 35 -2.13 9.54 -1.69
C TYR A 35 -1.21 10.72 -2.01
N ASP A 36 -1.57 11.90 -1.52
CA ASP A 36 -0.74 13.12 -1.67
C ASP A 36 0.47 13.13 -0.73
N LYS A 37 0.37 12.41 0.41
CA LYS A 37 1.41 12.36 1.45
C LYS A 37 1.85 10.92 1.71
N LEU A 38 3.13 10.65 1.49
CA LEU A 38 3.73 9.33 1.73
C LEU A 38 3.57 8.86 3.18
N SER A 39 3.66 9.78 4.15
CA SER A 39 3.46 9.47 5.57
C SER A 39 2.02 9.10 5.92
N GLN A 40 1.02 9.62 5.18
CA GLN A 40 -0.37 9.19 5.34
C GLN A 40 -0.54 7.77 4.79
N PHE A 41 -0.04 7.52 3.58
CA PHE A 41 -0.06 6.20 2.97
C PHE A 41 0.55 5.15 3.90
N HIS A 42 1.74 5.41 4.43
CA HIS A 42 2.44 4.49 5.31
C HIS A 42 1.63 4.12 6.56
N ARG A 43 1.05 5.12 7.24
CA ARG A 43 0.22 4.91 8.45
C ARG A 43 -1.05 4.12 8.14
N GLU A 44 -1.76 4.47 7.07
CA GLU A 44 -3.00 3.78 6.70
C GLU A 44 -2.75 2.36 6.16
N TYR A 45 -1.63 2.15 5.47
CA TYR A 45 -1.20 0.84 5.01
C TYR A 45 -0.86 -0.07 6.20
N GLN A 46 -0.03 0.40 7.13
CA GLN A 46 0.35 -0.36 8.32
C GLN A 46 -0.87 -0.69 9.19
N ARG A 47 -1.83 0.24 9.32
CA ARG A 47 -3.09 -0.03 10.02
C ARG A 47 -3.91 -1.15 9.37
N GLN A 48 -3.85 -1.31 8.04
CA GLN A 48 -4.62 -2.33 7.32
C GLN A 48 -3.91 -3.69 7.26
N PHE A 49 -2.59 -3.70 7.06
CA PHE A 49 -1.83 -4.93 6.78
C PHE A 49 -0.90 -5.36 7.92
N GLY A 50 -0.77 -4.55 8.98
CA GLY A 50 0.07 -4.84 10.15
C GLY A 50 1.58 -4.63 9.92
N LEU A 51 2.01 -4.47 8.67
CA LEU A 51 3.40 -4.23 8.27
C LEU A 51 3.55 -2.92 7.51
N THR A 52 4.74 -2.36 7.54
CA THR A 52 5.07 -1.26 6.64
C THR A 52 5.05 -1.75 5.19
N PRO A 53 4.73 -0.90 4.20
CA PRO A 53 4.71 -1.28 2.79
C PRO A 53 5.99 -1.99 2.31
N LEU A 54 7.15 -1.54 2.76
CA LEU A 54 8.44 -2.11 2.38
C LEU A 54 8.67 -3.48 3.04
N GLN A 55 8.31 -3.64 4.32
CA GLN A 55 8.40 -4.94 5.01
C GLN A 55 7.44 -5.96 4.39
N ASP A 56 6.21 -5.55 4.08
CA ASP A 56 5.24 -6.43 3.43
C ASP A 56 5.71 -6.81 2.02
N ALA A 57 6.21 -5.86 1.22
CA ALA A 57 6.78 -6.15 -0.10
C ALA A 57 7.94 -7.15 -0.03
N ARG A 58 8.87 -6.98 0.92
CA ARG A 58 9.97 -7.93 1.15
C ARG A 58 9.45 -9.32 1.54
N ARG A 59 8.53 -9.38 2.51
CA ARG A 59 7.91 -10.64 2.98
C ARG A 59 7.22 -11.37 1.83
N LEU A 60 6.42 -10.66 1.04
CA LEU A 60 5.64 -11.27 -0.02
C LEU A 60 6.50 -11.76 -1.19
N ARG A 61 7.61 -11.06 -1.50
CA ARG A 61 8.58 -11.52 -2.51
C ARG A 61 9.37 -12.74 -2.04
N ALA A 62 9.65 -12.84 -0.74
CA ALA A 62 10.34 -14.00 -0.16
C ALA A 62 9.43 -15.25 -0.08
N ALA A 63 8.12 -15.08 -0.12
CA ALA A 63 7.15 -16.17 -0.13
C ALA A 63 6.83 -16.70 -1.54
N ARG A 64 7.50 -16.19 -2.58
CA ARG A 64 7.38 -16.65 -3.97
C ARG A 64 8.59 -17.52 -4.32
#